data_AF-A0A8S3WNI8-F1
#
_entry.id   AF-A0A8S3WNI8-F1
#
_cell.length_a   1.000
_cell.length_b   1.000
_cell.length_c   1.000
_cell.angle_alpha   90.00
_cell.angle_beta   90.00
_cell.angle_gamma   90.00
#
_symmetry.space_group_name_H-M   'P 1'
#
loop_
_entity.id
_entity.type
_entity.pdbx_description
1 polymer ?
#
loop_
_entity_poly.entity_id
_entity_poly.type
_entity_poly.pdbx_seq_one_letter_code
_entity_poly.pdbx_strand_id
1 'polypeptide(L)'
;MANYNILFDVEYIRINSHVLYCASNPQKRISRYKFLEELGYALVTPHVMNRRSMTNLSKELKDMIDKFLREVGVELPDDQPAQGPSQNKRPKKSRCHLCPRLKDSNTPRVCSKCMKNVCRNHSVDVKVCAKCQEKY
;
A
#
# COMPACT_ATOMS: atom_id res chain seq x y z
N MET A 1 -37.67 -3.98 -13.40
CA MET A 1 -37.93 -3.21 -12.17
C MET A 1 -37.23 -3.87 -10.99
N ALA A 2 -35.95 -3.60 -10.75
CA ALA A 2 -35.17 -4.33 -9.74
C ALA A 2 -34.05 -3.49 -9.08
N ASN A 3 -34.23 -2.17 -8.94
CA ASN A 3 -33.18 -1.30 -8.40
C ASN A 3 -33.57 -0.51 -7.13
N TYR A 4 -34.79 -0.68 -6.61
CA TYR A 4 -35.20 -0.02 -5.38
C TYR A 4 -35.12 -0.90 -4.12
N ASN A 5 -35.00 -2.23 -4.21
CA ASN A 5 -35.05 -3.10 -3.02
C ASN A 5 -33.71 -3.24 -2.27
N ILE A 6 -32.58 -3.24 -2.97
CA ILE A 6 -31.28 -3.57 -2.36
C ILE A 6 -30.89 -2.58 -1.25
N LEU A 7 -31.20 -1.29 -1.42
CA LEU A 7 -30.89 -0.27 -0.42
C LEU A 7 -31.76 -0.41 0.84
N PHE A 8 -33.06 -0.71 0.68
CA PHE A 8 -33.95 -0.98 1.82
C PHE A 8 -33.55 -2.26 2.57
N ASP A 9 -33.13 -3.29 1.84
CA ASP A 9 -32.70 -4.56 2.43
C ASP A 9 -31.45 -4.38 3.32
N VAL A 10 -30.48 -3.57 2.89
CA VAL A 10 -29.27 -3.27 3.67
C VAL A 10 -29.60 -2.51 4.95
N GLU A 11 -30.52 -1.54 4.90
CA GLU A 11 -30.95 -0.82 6.10
C GLU A 11 -31.63 -1.75 7.12
N TYR A 12 -32.46 -2.67 6.63
CA TYR A 12 -33.15 -3.64 7.48
C TYR A 12 -32.16 -4.60 8.16
N ILE A 13 -31.22 -5.17 7.40
CA ILE A 13 -30.15 -6.05 7.93
C ILE A 13 -29.32 -5.32 9.00
N ARG A 14 -28.99 -4.06 8.77
CA ARG A 14 -28.23 -3.21 9.68
C ARG A 14 -28.92 -3.00 11.03
N ILE A 15 -30.24 -2.74 11.01
CA ILE A 15 -31.02 -2.56 12.24
C ILE A 15 -31.09 -3.89 13.00
N ASN A 16 -31.43 -4.97 12.29
CA ASN A 16 -31.60 -6.28 12.91
C ASN A 16 -30.30 -6.81 13.53
N SER A 17 -29.18 -6.68 12.81
CA SER A 17 -27.87 -7.08 13.32
C SER A 17 -27.45 -6.28 14.56
N HIS A 18 -27.75 -4.97 14.62
CA HIS A 18 -27.49 -4.17 15.83
C HIS A 18 -28.35 -4.64 17.01
N VAL A 19 -29.64 -4.89 16.81
CA VAL A 19 -30.54 -5.38 17.85
C VAL A 19 -30.05 -6.72 18.39
N LEU A 20 -29.68 -7.64 17.51
CA LEU A 20 -29.12 -8.95 17.88
C LEU A 20 -27.81 -8.80 18.65
N TYR A 21 -26.87 -7.97 18.18
CA TYR A 21 -25.61 -7.70 18.87
C TYR A 21 -25.86 -7.18 20.29
N CYS A 22 -26.75 -6.21 20.40
CA CYS A 22 -27.21 -5.63 21.66
C CYS A 22 -27.81 -6.70 22.58
N ALA A 23 -28.73 -7.53 22.09
CA ALA A 23 -29.38 -8.56 22.89
C ALA A 23 -28.37 -9.59 23.42
N SER A 24 -27.41 -10.00 22.57
CA SER A 24 -26.36 -10.96 22.92
C SER A 24 -25.27 -10.37 23.82
N ASN A 25 -25.10 -9.04 23.83
CA ASN A 25 -24.07 -8.36 24.64
C ASN A 25 -24.68 -7.25 25.51
N PRO A 26 -25.47 -7.58 26.55
CA PRO A 26 -26.18 -6.58 27.36
C PRO A 26 -25.26 -5.57 28.05
N GLN A 27 -24.02 -5.99 28.36
CA GLN A 27 -23.00 -5.18 29.05
C GLN A 27 -22.18 -4.29 28.10
N LYS A 28 -22.28 -4.50 26.77
CA LYS A 28 -21.51 -3.77 25.76
C LYS A 28 -22.44 -3.01 24.81
N ARG A 29 -23.29 -2.16 25.40
CA ARG A 29 -24.18 -1.28 24.64
C ARG A 29 -23.34 -0.22 23.93
N ILE A 30 -23.14 -0.41 22.63
CA ILE A 30 -22.54 0.60 21.76
C ILE A 30 -23.62 1.27 20.91
N SER A 31 -23.36 2.52 20.51
CA SER A 31 -24.26 3.23 19.61
C SER A 31 -24.38 2.50 18.26
N ARG A 32 -25.51 2.66 17.57
CA ARG A 32 -25.71 2.10 16.22
C ARG A 32 -24.60 2.52 15.26
N TYR A 33 -24.17 3.78 15.34
CA TYR A 33 -23.07 4.31 14.54
C TYR A 33 -21.77 3.56 14.81
N LYS A 34 -21.41 3.37 16.09
CA LYS A 34 -20.16 2.69 16.45
C LYS A 34 -20.17 1.22 16.04
N PHE A 35 -21.30 0.53 16.23
CA PHE A 35 -21.50 -0.83 15.74
C PHE A 35 -21.26 -0.94 14.23
N LEU A 36 -21.78 0.01 13.46
CA LEU A 36 -21.65 0.01 12.01
C LEU A 36 -20.24 0.30 11.52
N GLU A 37 -19.56 1.20 12.21
CA GLU A 37 -18.15 1.48 11.96
C GLU A 37 -17.30 0.22 12.20
N GLU A 38 -17.46 -0.44 13.34
CA GLU A 38 -16.75 -1.67 13.68
C GLU A 38 -17.09 -2.82 12.72
N LEU A 39 -18.37 -2.98 12.37
CA LEU A 39 -18.82 -3.96 11.39
C LEU A 39 -18.19 -3.69 10.01
N GLY A 40 -18.17 -2.42 9.59
CA GLY A 40 -17.55 -2.01 8.33
C GLY A 40 -16.06 -2.35 8.29
N TYR A 41 -15.33 -2.05 9.35
CA TYR A 41 -13.93 -2.43 9.47
C TYR A 41 -13.73 -3.94 9.43
N ALA A 42 -14.53 -4.71 10.19
CA ALA A 42 -14.44 -6.16 10.21
C ALA A 42 -14.68 -6.80 8.83
N LEU A 43 -15.63 -6.27 8.06
CA LEU A 43 -15.93 -6.74 6.71
C LEU A 43 -14.82 -6.41 5.71
N VAL A 44 -14.23 -5.21 5.79
CA VAL A 44 -13.25 -4.74 4.79
C VAL A 44 -11.82 -5.22 5.07
N THR A 45 -11.47 -5.43 6.34
CA THR A 45 -10.12 -5.87 6.78
C THR A 45 -9.56 -7.06 5.98
N PRO A 46 -10.26 -8.20 5.82
CA PRO A 46 -9.70 -9.34 5.08
C PRO A 46 -9.40 -9.01 3.60
N HIS A 47 -10.23 -8.17 2.97
CA HIS A 47 -10.00 -7.73 1.59
C HIS A 47 -8.80 -6.79 1.49
N VAL A 48 -8.62 -5.90 2.47
CA VAL A 48 -7.48 -4.99 2.54
C VAL A 48 -6.18 -5.75 2.77
N MET A 49 -6.17 -6.74 3.66
CA MET A 49 -5.01 -7.62 3.88
C MET A 49 -4.64 -8.40 2.61
N ASN A 50 -5.63 -8.98 1.91
CA ASN A 50 -5.38 -9.65 0.64
C ASN A 50 -4.83 -8.70 -0.43
N ARG A 51 -5.32 -7.46 -0.48
CA ARG A 51 -4.78 -6.45 -1.39
C ARG A 51 -3.34 -6.06 -1.05
N ARG A 52 -3.01 -5.97 0.25
CA ARG A 52 -1.65 -5.66 0.73
C ARG A 52 -0.62 -6.68 0.25
N SER A 53 -0.98 -7.97 0.25
CA SER A 53 -0.09 -9.08 -0.11
C SER A 53 0.32 -9.09 -1.59
N MET A 54 -0.38 -8.33 -2.44
CA MET A 54 -0.06 -8.22 -3.86
C MET A 54 1.35 -7.61 -4.08
N THR A 55 2.15 -8.26 -4.92
CA THR A 55 3.52 -7.81 -5.24
C THR A 55 3.56 -6.53 -6.06
N ASN A 56 2.49 -6.25 -6.80
CA ASN A 56 2.44 -5.19 -7.82
C ASN A 56 1.74 -3.92 -7.31
N LEU A 57 1.39 -3.86 -6.03
CA LEU A 57 0.76 -2.70 -5.43
C LEU A 57 1.80 -1.59 -5.25
N SER A 58 1.43 -0.34 -5.56
CA SER A 58 2.32 0.80 -5.36
C SER A 58 2.70 0.94 -3.88
N LYS A 59 3.91 1.44 -3.62
CA LYS A 59 4.39 1.66 -2.25
C LYS A 59 3.46 2.59 -1.47
N GLU A 60 3.04 3.71 -2.07
CA GLU A 60 2.12 4.67 -1.45
C GLU A 60 0.80 4.03 -0.99
N LEU A 61 0.26 3.09 -1.78
CA LEU A 61 -0.98 2.41 -1.44
C LEU A 61 -0.75 1.33 -0.38
N LYS A 62 0.42 0.67 -0.35
CA LYS A 62 0.82 -0.21 0.75
C LYS A 62 0.95 0.58 2.06
N ASP A 63 1.62 1.72 2.03
CA ASP A 63 1.81 2.57 3.21
C ASP A 63 0.45 3.06 3.76
N MET A 64 -0.50 3.40 2.88
CA MET A 64 -1.86 3.78 3.26
C MET A 64 -2.63 2.60 3.89
N ILE A 65 -2.53 1.40 3.30
CA ILE A 65 -3.15 0.18 3.84
C ILE A 65 -2.56 -0.15 5.21
N ASP A 66 -1.25 -0.03 5.38
CA ASP A 66 -0.56 -0.34 6.63
C ASP A 66 -1.00 0.61 7.75
N LYS A 67 -1.16 1.89 7.43
CA LYS A 67 -1.71 2.88 8.36
C LYS A 67 -3.13 2.50 8.80
N PHE A 68 -4.01 2.20 7.85
CA PHE A 68 -5.39 1.79 8.15
C PHE A 68 -5.44 0.53 9.02
N LEU A 69 -4.65 -0.50 8.69
CA LEU A 69 -4.63 -1.75 9.46
C LEU A 69 -4.15 -1.53 10.90
N ARG A 70 -3.17 -0.65 11.12
CA ARG A 70 -2.72 -0.25 12.46
C ARG A 70 -3.80 0.50 13.23
N GLU A 71 -4.53 1.41 12.58
CA GLU A 71 -5.63 2.17 13.21
C GLU A 71 -6.79 1.26 13.67
N VAL A 72 -7.06 0.18 12.92
CA VAL A 72 -8.09 -0.82 13.25
C VAL A 72 -7.56 -1.89 14.23
N GLY A 73 -6.29 -1.82 14.62
CA GLY A 73 -5.68 -2.71 15.62
C GLY A 73 -5.27 -4.08 15.08
N VAL A 74 -5.04 -4.20 13.77
CA VAL A 74 -4.54 -5.42 13.14
C VAL A 74 -3.02 -5.43 13.19
N GLU A 75 -2.45 -6.48 13.81
CA GLU A 75 -1.01 -6.72 13.79
C GLU A 75 -0.58 -7.08 12.36
N LEU A 76 0.32 -6.26 11.80
CA LEU A 76 0.94 -6.55 10.53
C LEU A 76 2.08 -7.53 10.77
N PRO A 77 2.21 -8.60 9.96
CA PRO A 77 3.45 -9.35 9.91
C PRO A 77 4.57 -8.37 9.61
N ASP A 78 5.66 -8.41 10.39
CA ASP A 78 6.87 -7.68 10.03
C ASP A 78 7.21 -8.08 8.59
N ASP A 79 7.23 -7.09 7.71
CA ASP A 79 7.87 -7.26 6.41
C ASP A 79 9.33 -7.57 6.77
N GLN A 80 9.67 -8.86 6.83
CA GLN A 80 11.05 -9.29 7.05
C GLN A 80 11.88 -8.42 6.12
N PRO A 81 12.84 -7.63 6.66
CA PRO A 81 13.59 -6.71 5.83
C PRO A 81 14.14 -7.55 4.70
N ALA A 82 13.66 -7.28 3.48
CA ALA A 82 14.16 -7.93 2.28
C ALA A 82 15.66 -7.82 2.40
N GLN A 83 16.31 -8.98 2.59
CA GLN A 83 17.70 -9.12 3.03
C GLN A 83 18.51 -7.92 2.54
N GLY A 84 19.13 -7.21 3.50
CA GLY A 84 19.93 -6.03 3.27
C GLY A 84 20.85 -6.18 2.05
N PRO A 85 21.25 -5.07 1.42
CA PRO A 85 21.83 -5.07 0.08
C PRO A 85 22.91 -6.14 -0.03
N SER A 86 22.55 -7.27 -0.64
CA SER A 86 23.51 -8.33 -0.94
C SER A 86 24.51 -7.70 -1.89
N GLN A 87 25.71 -7.39 -1.36
CA GLN A 87 26.77 -6.67 -2.05
C GLN A 87 27.25 -7.36 -3.34
N ASN A 88 26.73 -8.55 -3.64
CA ASN A 88 27.08 -9.37 -4.80
C ASN A 88 25.99 -9.48 -5.88
N LYS A 89 24.87 -8.75 -5.77
CA LYS A 89 23.83 -8.76 -6.82
C LYS A 89 24.01 -7.57 -7.74
N ARG A 90 24.22 -7.84 -9.05
CA ARG A 90 24.18 -6.84 -10.13
C ARG A 90 23.02 -5.86 -9.88
N PRO A 91 23.20 -4.54 -10.03
CA PRO A 91 22.15 -3.57 -9.73
C PRO A 91 20.86 -3.97 -10.46
N LYS A 92 19.83 -4.27 -9.67
CA LYS A 92 18.54 -4.76 -10.19
C LYS A 92 18.01 -3.67 -11.12
N LYS A 93 17.85 -3.99 -12.41
CA LYS A 93 17.32 -3.05 -13.40
C LYS A 93 15.91 -2.67 -12.96
N SER A 94 15.63 -1.37 -12.90
CA SER A 94 14.29 -0.85 -12.64
C SER A 94 13.96 0.27 -13.62
N ARG A 95 12.68 0.63 -13.69
CA ARG A 95 12.19 1.67 -14.60
C ARG A 95 12.82 3.02 -14.27
N CYS A 96 13.24 3.75 -15.31
CA CYS A 96 13.62 5.14 -15.13
C CYS A 96 12.48 5.97 -14.54
N HIS A 97 12.73 6.66 -13.43
CA HIS A 97 11.71 7.46 -12.74
C HIS A 97 11.23 8.70 -13.54
N LEU A 98 11.95 9.08 -14.60
CA LEU A 98 11.62 10.20 -15.49
C LEU A 98 10.98 9.75 -16.81
N CYS A 99 11.00 8.46 -17.13
CA CYS A 99 10.37 7.96 -18.35
C CYS A 99 8.84 7.88 -18.17
N PRO A 100 8.07 8.27 -19.20
CA PRO A 100 6.64 7.97 -19.22
C PRO A 100 6.43 6.45 -19.20
N ARG A 101 5.35 5.99 -18.58
CA ARG A 101 5.08 4.55 -18.39
C ARG A 101 5.07 3.77 -19.70
N LEU A 102 4.63 4.39 -20.81
CA LEU A 102 4.56 3.77 -22.14
C LEU A 102 5.94 3.38 -22.70
N LYS A 103 7.01 4.10 -22.32
CA LYS A 103 8.38 3.88 -22.84
C LYS A 103 9.12 2.75 -22.12
N ASP A 104 8.63 2.34 -20.94
CA ASP A 104 9.15 1.27 -20.06
C ASP A 104 10.68 1.04 -20.09
N SER A 105 11.46 2.11 -19.99
CA SER A 105 12.92 2.01 -20.06
C SER A 105 13.50 1.49 -18.73
N ASN A 106 13.83 0.20 -18.70
CA ASN A 106 14.52 -0.44 -17.58
C ASN A 106 16.03 -0.18 -17.65
N THR A 107 16.60 0.33 -16.56
CA THR A 107 17.99 0.79 -16.47
C THR A 107 18.64 0.34 -15.16
N PRO A 108 19.91 -0.10 -15.18
CA PRO A 108 20.68 -0.37 -13.96
C PRO A 108 21.31 0.90 -13.36
N ARG A 109 21.26 2.04 -14.06
CA ARG A 109 21.92 3.29 -13.62
C ARG A 109 21.08 3.96 -12.54
N VAL A 110 21.73 4.42 -11.47
CA VAL A 110 21.12 5.06 -10.31
C VAL A 110 21.71 6.46 -10.14
N CYS A 111 20.87 7.46 -9.87
CA CYS A 111 21.34 8.81 -9.57
C CYS A 111 22.05 8.83 -8.21
N SER A 112 23.27 9.35 -8.15
CA SER A 112 24.06 9.45 -6.91
C SER A 112 23.41 10.34 -5.84
N LYS A 113 22.56 11.30 -6.24
CA LYS A 113 21.90 12.23 -5.31
C LYS A 113 20.59 11.70 -4.73
N CYS A 114 19.71 11.16 -5.58
CA CYS A 114 18.36 10.75 -5.16
C CYS A 114 18.17 9.23 -5.08
N MET A 115 19.18 8.45 -5.45
CA MET A 115 19.16 6.98 -5.42
C MET A 115 18.05 6.33 -6.26
N LYS A 116 17.46 7.06 -7.22
CA LYS A 116 16.45 6.56 -8.16
C LYS A 116 17.08 6.11 -9.47
N ASN A 117 16.49 5.12 -10.14
CA ASN A 117 16.96 4.65 -11.44
C ASN A 117 16.70 5.67 -12.56
N VAL A 118 17.69 5.86 -13.44
CA VAL A 118 17.65 6.84 -14.54
C VAL A 118 18.16 6.22 -15.83
N CYS A 119 17.45 6.38 -16.95
CA CYS A 119 17.90 5.85 -18.24
C CYS A 119 18.97 6.76 -18.85
N ARG A 120 19.70 6.27 -19.86
CA ARG A 120 20.77 7.02 -20.54
C ARG A 120 20.31 8.38 -21.07
N ASN A 121 19.05 8.49 -21.50
CA ASN A 121 18.50 9.75 -22.04
C ASN A 121 18.20 10.79 -20.96
N HIS A 122 17.97 10.35 -19.72
CA HIS A 122 17.64 11.23 -18.59
C HIS A 122 18.79 11.38 -17.59
N SER A 123 19.93 10.72 -17.84
CA SER A 123 21.14 10.83 -17.05
C SER A 123 22.19 11.66 -17.79
N VAL A 124 22.95 12.46 -17.04
CA VAL A 124 24.14 13.14 -17.57
C VAL A 124 25.38 12.38 -17.09
N ASP A 125 26.18 11.89 -18.04
CA ASP A 125 27.47 11.28 -17.74
C ASP A 125 28.52 12.42 -17.66
N VAL A 126 29.11 12.65 -16.48
CA VAL A 126 30.16 13.64 -16.30
C VAL A 126 31.51 13.00 -16.59
N LYS A 127 32.25 13.51 -17.57
CA LYS A 127 33.64 13.10 -17.84
C LYS A 127 34.57 13.93 -16.97
N VAL A 128 35.28 13.30 -16.06
CA VAL A 128 36.23 13.96 -15.15
C VAL A 128 37.62 13.36 -15.39
N CYS A 129 38.67 14.20 -15.49
CA CYS A 129 40.04 13.70 -15.59
C CYS A 129 40.53 13.19 -14.23
N ALA A 130 41.55 12.34 -14.22
CA ALA A 130 42.04 11.70 -12.99
C ALA A 130 42.43 12.70 -11.87
N LYS A 131 42.87 13.91 -12.23
CA LYS A 131 43.22 14.98 -11.27
C LYS A 131 42.01 15.71 -10.68
N CYS A 132 40.85 15.66 -11.32
CA CYS A 132 39.64 16.38 -10.91
C CYS A 132 38.63 15.48 -10.18
N GLN A 133 38.92 14.19 -10.02
CA GLN A 133 38.02 13.20 -9.42
C GLN A 133 37.75 13.46 -7.93
N GLU A 134 38.70 14.04 -7.18
CA GLU A 134 38.55 14.34 -5.75
C GLU A 134 37.66 15.56 -5.44
N LYS A 135 37.21 16.30 -6.46
CA LYS A 135 36.37 17.50 -6.29
C LYS A 135 34.89 17.27 -6.61
N TYR A 136 34.46 16.03 -6.81
CA TYR A 136 33.13 15.66 -7.30
C TYR A 136 32.40 14.65 -6.41
#